data_AF-A0A1H0XND9-F1
#
_entry.id   AF-A0A1H0XND9-F1
#
_cell.length_a   1.000
_cell.length_b   1.000
_cell.length_c   1.000
_cell.angle_alpha   90.00
_cell.angle_beta   90.00
_cell.angle_gamma   90.00
#
_symmetry.space_group_name_H-M   'P 1'
#
loop_
_entity.id
_entity.type
_entity.pdbx_description
1 polymer ?
#
loop_
_entity_poly.entity_id
_entity_poly.type
_entity_poly.pdbx_seq_one_letter_code
_entity_poly.pdbx_strand_id
1 'polypeptide(L)' 'ALLNEELKEVVENLILLNEISGVRLNSDYNFTDTTTKEYRYQAVFDINHY' A
#
# COMPACT_ATOMS: atom_id res chain seq x y z
N ALA A 1 -5.16 -10.09 -6.30
CA ALA A 1 -4.27 -10.13 -5.13
C ALA A 1 -2.82 -9.84 -5.50
N LEU A 2 -2.24 -10.49 -6.53
CA LEU A 2 -0.82 -10.31 -6.92
C LEU A 2 -0.40 -8.84 -7.06
N LEU A 3 -1.19 -8.04 -7.79
CA LEU A 3 -0.91 -6.62 -8.02
C LEU A 3 -0.85 -5.78 -6.73
N ASN A 4 -1.62 -6.12 -5.70
CA ASN A 4 -1.61 -5.38 -4.43
C ASN A 4 -0.31 -5.64 -3.67
N GLU A 5 0.16 -6.89 -3.67
CA GLU A 5 1.41 -7.27 -3.00
C GLU A 5 2.62 -6.68 -3.72
N GLU A 6 2.64 -6.72 -5.06
CA GLU A 6 3.68 -6.05 -5.86
C GLU A 6 3.74 -4.54 -5.59
N LEU A 7 2.58 -3.89 -5.45
CA LEU A 7 2.49 -2.46 -5.19
C LEU A 7 2.99 -2.11 -3.78
N LYS A 8 2.67 -2.93 -2.76
CA LYS A 8 3.20 -2.75 -1.41
C LYS A 8 4.72 -2.86 -1.37
N GLU A 9 5.29 -3.85 -2.06
CA GLU A 9 6.75 -4.05 -2.11
C GLU A 9 7.46 -2.84 -2.74
N VAL A 10 6.92 -2.30 -3.84
CA VAL A 10 7.45 -1.08 -4.46
C VAL A 10 7.36 0.12 -3.51
N VAL A 11 6.25 0.27 -2.79
CA VAL A 11 6.05 1.38 -1.84
C VAL A 11 6.99 1.26 -0.64
N GLU A 12 7.22 0.06 -0.10
CA GLU A 12 8.20 -0.17 0.97
C GLU A 12 9.62 0.19 0.52
N ASN A 13 9.97 -0.12 -0.74
CA ASN A 13 11.26 0.22 -1.32
C ASN A 13 11.49 1.74 -1.50
N LEU A 14 10.47 2.59 -1.38
CA LEU A 14 10.64 4.05 -1.40
C LEU A 14 11.52 4.54 -0.26
N ILE A 15 11.64 3.79 0.84
CA ILE A 15 12.56 4.12 1.95
C ILE A 15 14.04 4.14 1.52
N LEU A 16 14.39 3.53 0.39
CA LEU A 16 15.74 3.54 -0.17
C LEU A 16 16.11 4.86 -0.85
N LEU A 17 15.11 5.71 -1.15
CA LEU A 17 15.34 7.04 -1.69
C LEU A 17 15.83 7.96 -0.56
N ASN A 18 16.95 8.64 -0.77
CA ASN A 18 17.54 9.51 0.24
C ASN A 18 16.59 10.62 0.73
N GLU A 19 15.61 11.02 -0.08
CA GLU A 19 14.63 12.09 0.20
C GLU A 19 13.46 11.60 1.08
N ILE A 20 13.33 10.28 1.25
CA ILE A 20 12.28 9.66 2.05
C ILE A 20 12.85 9.32 3.43
N SER A 21 12.27 9.93 4.46
CA SER A 21 12.67 9.73 5.86
C SER A 21 11.89 8.62 6.57
N GLY A 22 10.79 8.14 5.96
CA GLY A 22 9.98 7.06 6.52
C GLY A 22 8.85 6.63 5.60
N VAL A 23 8.58 5.33 5.58
CA VAL A 23 7.41 4.73 4.94
C VAL A 23 6.75 3.81 5.96
N ARG A 24 5.43 3.95 6.16
CA ARG A 24 4.67 3.11 7.09
C ARG A 24 3.35 2.70 6.48
N LEU A 25 3.09 1.39 6.45
CA LEU A 25 1.76 0.88 6.13
C LEU A 25 0.82 1.16 7.32
N ASN A 26 -0.19 1.99 7.09
CA ASN A 26 -1.13 2.43 8.12
C ASN A 26 -2.35 1.50 8.18
N SER A 27 -2.89 1.08 7.02
CA SER A 27 -4.00 0.13 6.97
C SER A 27 -4.02 -0.64 5.65
N ASP A 28 -4.36 -1.92 5.71
CA ASP A 28 -4.53 -2.79 4.54
C ASP A 28 -5.94 -3.40 4.57
N TYR A 29 -6.85 -2.79 3.82
CA TYR A 29 -8.24 -3.17 3.75
C TYR A 29 -8.46 -4.19 2.63
N ASN A 30 -8.86 -5.39 3.03
CA ASN A 30 -9.42 -6.40 2.15
C ASN A 30 -10.95 -6.29 2.18
N PHE A 31 -11.51 -5.27 1.52
CA PHE A 31 -12.97 -5.10 1.44
C PHE A 31 -13.51 -5.81 0.21
N THR A 32 -13.95 -7.05 0.39
CA THR A 32 -14.78 -7.75 -0.60
C THR A 32 -16.20 -7.21 -0.52
N ASP A 33 -16.59 -6.41 -1.52
CA ASP A 33 -17.98 -5.98 -1.66
C ASP A 33 -18.81 -7.21 -2.07
N THR A 34 -19.54 -7.78 -1.11
CA THR A 34 -20.31 -9.02 -1.30
C THR A 34 -21.50 -8.84 -2.24
N THR A 35 -21.88 -7.59 -2.54
CA THR A 35 -22.98 -7.24 -3.42
C THR A 35 -22.59 -7.25 -4.90
N THR A 36 -21.36 -6.82 -5.24
CA THR A 36 -20.90 -6.73 -6.65
C THR A 36 -19.87 -7.80 -7.03
N LYS A 37 -19.33 -8.55 -6.06
CA LYS A 37 -18.22 -9.52 -6.24
C LYS A 37 -16.93 -8.90 -6.80
N GLU A 38 -16.78 -7.58 -6.71
CA GLU A 38 -15.53 -6.94 -7.09
C GLU A 38 -14.56 -6.96 -5.91
N TYR A 39 -13.40 -7.57 -6.15
CA TYR A 39 -12.31 -7.56 -5.19
C TYR A 39 -11.67 -6.17 -5.18
N ARG A 40 -11.83 -5.42 -4.09
CA ARG A 40 -11.13 -4.15 -3.86
C ARG A 40 -10.06 -4.35 -2.78
N TYR A 41 -8.81 -4.18 -3.19
CA TYR A 41 -7.66 -4.16 -2.30
C TYR A 41 -7.24 -2.71 -2.11
N GLN A 42 -7.06 -2.28 -0.85
CA GLN A 42 -6.68 -0.91 -0.54
C GLN A 42 -5.62 -0.92 0.57
N ALA A 43 -4.40 -0.52 0.23
CA ALA A 43 -3.33 -0.26 1.18
C ALA A 43 -3.14 1.26 1.35
N VAL A 44 -3.17 1.74 2.59
CA VAL A 44 -2.96 3.13 2.98
C VAL A 44 -1.57 3.24 3.60
N PHE A 45 -0.73 4.11 3.04
CA PHE A 45 0.64 4.34 3.49
C PHE A 45 0.84 5.78 3.94
N ASP A 46 1.61 5.94 5.01
CA ASP A 46 2.16 7.22 5.44
C ASP A 46 3.61 7.31 4.93
N ILE A 47 3.91 8.36 4.18
CA ILE A 47 5.23 8.61 3.61
C ILE A 47 5.73 9.96 4.11
N ASN A 48 6.89 9.97 4.76
CA ASN A 48 7.52 11.17 5.28
C ASN A 48 8.67 11.60 4.36
N HIS A 49 8.55 12.78 3.77
CA HIS A 49 9.55 13.43 2.91
C HIS A 49 10.01 14.74 3.57
N TYR A 50 11.28 15.12 3.39
CA TYR A 50 11.86 16.35 3.97
C TYR A 50 12.27 17.39 2.93
#